data_AF-A0A7S1WM92-F1
#
_entry.id   AF-A0A7S1WM92-F1
#
_cell.length_a   1.000
_cell.length_b   1.000
_cell.length_c   1.000
_cell.angle_alpha   90.00
_cell.angle_beta   90.00
_cell.angle_gamma   90.00
#
_symmetry.space_group_name_H-M   'P 1'
#
loop_
_entity.id
_entity.type
_entity.pdbx_description
1 polymer ?
#
loop_
_entity_poly.entity_id
_entity_poly.type
_entity_poly.pdbx_seq_one_letter_code
_entity_poly.pdbx_strand_id
1 'polypeptide(L)'
;GSIMAFDAHTGNLQWRYQAPRINQPIGAANLLFEGSPQKSEFDGTCYPSHWSSPRVATDGSVWAARADGQIYNVKGPVHEAPPASIALSRESGKLDLDFETTAGVQVHQ
;
A
#
# COMPACT_ATOMS: atom_id res chain seq x y z
N GLY A 1 -0.61 -1.63 5.36
CA GLY A 1 -0.14 -1.86 3.99
C GLY A 1 -0.29 -0.58 3.23
N SER A 2 0.60 -0.30 2.29
CA SER A 2 0.73 1.04 1.71
C SER A 2 1.11 1.02 0.24
N ILE A 3 0.92 2.16 -0.42
CA ILE A 3 1.38 2.43 -1.79
C ILE A 3 2.32 3.64 -1.72
N MET A 4 3.47 3.54 -2.37
CA MET A 4 4.47 4.61 -2.43
C MET A 4 4.87 4.84 -3.88
N ALA A 5 5.20 6.08 -4.22
CA ALA A 5 5.80 6.43 -5.50
C ALA A 5 7.16 7.06 -5.30
N PHE A 6 8.13 6.58 -6.06
CA PHE A 6 9.50 7.04 -6.06
C PHE A 6 9.85 7.62 -7.42
N ASP A 7 10.68 8.65 -7.41
CA ASP A 7 11.33 9.15 -8.61
C ASP A 7 12.25 8.05 -9.18
N ALA A 8 12.03 7.67 -10.43
CA ALA A 8 12.72 6.53 -11.03
C ALA A 8 14.22 6.77 -11.26
N HIS A 9 14.65 8.03 -11.33
CA HIS A 9 16.04 8.38 -11.61
C HIS A 9 16.87 8.47 -10.32
N THR A 10 16.29 9.04 -9.28
CA THR A 10 16.97 9.36 -8.02
C THR A 10 16.62 8.40 -6.88
N GLY A 11 15.52 7.66 -7.00
CA GLY A 11 14.96 6.85 -5.91
C GLY A 11 14.33 7.68 -4.79
N ASN A 12 14.15 8.98 -4.97
CA ASN A 12 13.56 9.85 -3.96
C ASN A 12 12.05 9.58 -3.82
N LEU A 13 11.55 9.50 -2.59
CA LEU A 13 10.12 9.35 -2.32
C LEU A 13 9.36 10.62 -2.74
N GLN A 14 8.40 10.47 -3.65
CA GLN A 14 7.54 11.57 -4.11
C GLN A 14 6.28 11.68 -3.25
N TRP A 15 5.59 10.57 -3.02
CA TRP A 15 4.43 10.51 -2.15
C TRP A 15 4.20 9.10 -1.61
N ARG A 16 3.44 9.01 -0.52
CA ARG A 16 3.04 7.75 0.12
C ARG A 16 1.59 7.80 0.57
N TYR A 17 0.93 6.66 0.46
CA TYR A 17 -0.43 6.42 0.91
C TYR A 17 -0.44 5.29 1.92
N GLN A 18 -0.96 5.56 3.12
CA GLN A 18 -1.19 4.57 4.15
C GLN A 18 -2.66 4.15 4.12
N ALA A 19 -2.92 2.92 3.70
CA ALA A 19 -4.27 2.43 3.67
C ALA A 19 -4.78 2.09 5.09
N PRO A 20 -6.09 2.23 5.37
CA PRO A 20 -6.65 1.95 6.68
C PRO A 20 -6.31 0.55 7.17
N ARG A 21 -6.15 0.37 8.49
CA ARG A 21 -5.96 -0.96 9.07
C ARG A 21 -7.19 -1.84 8.77
N ILE A 22 -6.94 -3.08 8.35
CA ILE A 22 -8.01 -4.05 8.14
C ILE A 22 -8.43 -4.54 9.53
N ASN A 23 -9.55 -4.02 10.05
CA ASN A 23 -10.06 -4.35 11.37
C ASN A 23 -11.03 -5.56 11.37
N GLN A 24 -11.32 -6.12 10.20
CA GLN A 24 -12.15 -7.31 10.06
C GLN A 24 -11.28 -8.56 9.85
N PRO A 25 -11.69 -9.74 10.34
CA PRO A 25 -11.10 -10.99 9.88
C PRO A 25 -11.24 -10.99 8.36
N ILE A 26 -10.12 -11.18 7.67
CA ILE A 26 -9.99 -10.95 6.23
C ILE A 26 -10.89 -11.95 5.49
N GLY A 27 -12.17 -11.63 5.35
CA GLY A 27 -13.18 -12.50 4.74
C GLY A 27 -12.88 -12.77 3.27
N ALA A 28 -12.18 -11.87 2.60
CA ALA A 28 -11.69 -12.08 1.24
C ALA A 28 -10.37 -12.89 1.18
N ALA A 29 -9.60 -12.99 2.27
CA ALA A 29 -8.53 -13.99 2.35
C ALA A 29 -9.11 -15.36 2.67
N ASN A 30 -10.23 -15.45 3.38
CA ASN A 30 -10.97 -16.71 3.53
C ASN A 30 -11.54 -17.24 2.20
N LEU A 31 -11.66 -16.40 1.16
CA LEU A 31 -12.02 -16.85 -0.19
C LEU A 31 -10.81 -17.34 -1.01
N LEU A 32 -9.58 -16.96 -0.63
CA LEU A 32 -8.35 -17.58 -1.16
C LEU A 32 -8.03 -18.92 -0.47
N PHE A 33 -8.75 -19.21 0.61
CA PHE A 33 -8.63 -20.42 1.40
C PHE A 33 -10.00 -21.08 1.49
N GLU A 34 -10.57 -21.53 0.36
CA GLU A 34 -11.60 -22.57 0.40
C GLU A 34 -11.03 -23.76 1.19
N GLY A 35 -11.47 -23.91 2.45
CA GLY A 35 -11.16 -25.07 3.30
C GLY A 35 -10.08 -24.90 4.39
N SER A 36 -9.69 -23.70 4.83
CA SER A 36 -8.70 -23.60 5.94
C SER A 36 -9.32 -23.46 7.33
N PRO A 37 -8.86 -24.25 8.32
CA PRO A 37 -9.40 -24.27 9.68
C PRO A 37 -9.04 -22.99 10.46
N GLN A 38 -9.69 -22.85 11.61
CA GLN A 38 -9.61 -21.71 12.50
C GLN A 38 -8.15 -21.29 12.82
N LYS A 39 -8.00 -19.97 13.06
CA LYS A 39 -6.82 -19.15 13.37
C LYS A 39 -5.71 -19.73 14.27
N SER A 40 -5.86 -20.91 14.86
CA SER A 40 -4.93 -21.51 15.83
C SER A 40 -3.86 -22.42 15.23
N GLU A 41 -3.86 -22.71 13.92
CA GLU A 41 -2.86 -23.60 13.29
C GLU A 41 -1.79 -22.88 12.44
N PHE A 42 -1.81 -21.55 12.39
CA PHE A 42 -0.92 -20.78 11.52
C PHE A 42 0.30 -20.20 12.26
N ASP A 43 1.11 -21.08 12.84
CA ASP A 43 2.46 -20.74 13.31
C ASP A 43 3.43 -20.73 12.11
N GLY A 44 3.61 -19.56 11.48
CA GLY A 44 4.71 -19.31 10.54
C GLY A 44 4.36 -19.28 9.05
N THR A 45 3.09 -19.36 8.65
CA THR A 45 2.71 -19.22 7.24
C THR A 45 2.75 -17.75 6.82
N CYS A 46 3.47 -17.45 5.75
CA CYS A 46 3.40 -16.16 5.08
C CYS A 46 1.95 -15.89 4.65
N TYR A 47 1.32 -14.88 5.23
CA TYR A 47 0.05 -14.39 4.73
C TYR A 47 0.24 -13.90 3.28
N PRO A 48 -0.66 -14.25 2.35
CA PRO A 48 -0.59 -13.73 0.99
C PRO A 48 -0.58 -12.20 1.03
N SER A 49 0.10 -11.58 0.05
CA SER A 49 0.13 -10.11 -0.07
C SER A 49 -1.28 -9.55 0.04
N HIS A 50 -1.49 -8.61 0.97
CA HIS A 50 -2.79 -7.96 1.13
C HIS A 50 -3.18 -7.07 -0.05
N TRP A 51 -2.28 -6.89 -1.03
CA TRP A 51 -2.50 -6.14 -2.27
C TRP A 51 -2.30 -7.04 -3.49
N SER A 52 -3.15 -6.84 -4.50
CA SER A 52 -2.97 -7.37 -5.85
C SER A 52 -1.83 -6.66 -6.59
N SER A 53 -1.53 -7.12 -7.81
CA SER A 53 -0.55 -6.47 -8.69
C SER A 53 -1.03 -5.07 -9.09
N PRO A 54 -0.29 -4.00 -8.76
CA PRO A 54 -0.72 -2.63 -9.08
C PRO A 54 -0.61 -2.35 -10.58
N ARG A 55 -1.52 -1.52 -11.09
CA ARG A 55 -1.45 -0.94 -12.45
C ARG A 55 -1.33 0.58 -12.37
N VAL A 56 -0.39 1.15 -13.12
CA VAL A 56 -0.30 2.60 -13.31
C VAL A 56 -1.11 2.99 -14.55
N ALA A 57 -2.06 3.92 -14.41
CA ALA A 57 -2.84 4.47 -15.51
C ALA A 57 -2.14 5.65 -16.18
N THR A 58 -2.62 6.05 -17.36
CA THR A 58 -2.04 7.14 -18.16
C THR A 58 -2.11 8.50 -17.49
N ASP A 59 -3.02 8.67 -16.53
CA ASP A 59 -3.19 9.91 -15.76
C ASP A 59 -2.33 9.93 -14.49
N GLY A 60 -1.44 8.94 -14.32
CA GLY A 60 -0.55 8.81 -13.16
C GLY A 60 -1.18 8.16 -11.94
N SER A 61 -2.44 7.71 -12.02
CA SER A 61 -3.10 7.01 -10.92
C SER A 61 -2.65 5.54 -10.81
N VAL A 62 -2.66 5.00 -9.58
CA VAL A 62 -2.28 3.62 -9.26
C VAL A 62 -3.51 2.85 -8.81
N TRP A 63 -3.78 1.75 -9.50
CA TRP A 63 -4.91 0.87 -9.24
C TRP A 63 -4.46 -0.43 -8.60
N ALA A 64 -5.04 -0.80 -7.46
CA ALA A 64 -4.77 -2.08 -6.80
C ALA A 64 -5.97 -2.56 -5.98
N ALA A 65 -6.41 -3.79 -6.21
CA ALA A 65 -7.32 -4.49 -5.29
C ALA A 65 -6.60 -4.86 -3.99
N ARG A 66 -7.33 -4.83 -2.87
CA ARG A 66 -6.83 -5.15 -1.54
C ARG A 66 -7.69 -6.23 -0.87
N ALA A 67 -7.10 -6.95 0.08
CA ALA A 67 -7.76 -8.05 0.79
C ALA A 67 -8.95 -7.63 1.68
N ASP A 68 -9.28 -6.34 1.75
CA ASP A 68 -10.52 -5.83 2.34
C ASP A 68 -11.72 -5.83 1.35
N GLY A 69 -11.51 -6.36 0.14
CA GLY A 69 -12.53 -6.45 -0.90
C GLY A 69 -12.73 -5.17 -1.71
N GLN A 70 -11.88 -4.14 -1.53
CA GLN A 70 -11.98 -2.88 -2.26
C GLN A 70 -10.92 -2.77 -3.37
N ILE A 71 -11.22 -1.99 -4.40
CA ILE A 71 -10.26 -1.61 -5.46
C ILE A 71 -9.86 -0.17 -5.21
N TYR A 72 -8.59 0.04 -4.92
CA TYR A 72 -8.05 1.37 -4.65
C TYR A 72 -7.56 1.99 -5.94
N ASN A 73 -7.99 3.23 -6.20
CA ASN A 73 -7.42 4.13 -7.18
C ASN A 73 -6.75 5.29 -6.43
N VAL A 74 -5.42 5.30 -6.39
CA VAL A 74 -4.60 6.25 -5.63
C VAL A 74 -3.84 7.15 -6.58
N LYS A 75 -3.99 8.46 -6.40
CA LYS A 75 -3.31 9.47 -7.22
C LYS A 75 -2.53 10.41 -6.32
N GLY A 76 -1.24 10.55 -6.59
CA GLY A 76 -0.40 11.53 -5.91
C GLY A 76 -0.85 12.97 -6.19
N PRO A 77 -0.41 13.94 -5.36
CA PRO A 77 -0.61 15.35 -5.66
C PRO A 77 0.03 15.70 -7.01
N VAL A 78 -0.57 16.66 -7.73
CA VAL A 78 0.02 17.24 -8.95
C VAL A 78 1.27 18.02 -8.52
N HIS A 79 2.45 17.47 -8.76
CA HIS A 79 3.71 18.13 -8.44
C HIS A 79 4.10 19.09 -9.57
N GLU A 80 4.04 20.40 -9.32
CA GLU A 80 4.73 21.41 -10.16
C GLU A 80 6.22 21.51 -9.83
N ALA A 81 6.67 20.96 -8.69
CA ALA A 81 8.07 20.80 -8.32
C ALA A 81 8.20 19.62 -7.34
N PRO A 82 9.30 18.82 -7.37
CA PRO A 82 9.47 17.70 -6.46
C PRO A 82 9.40 18.20 -5.00
N PRO A 83 8.69 17.50 -4.10
CA PRO A 83 8.69 17.88 -2.70
C PRO A 83 10.12 17.80 -2.17
N ALA A 84 10.42 18.60 -1.14
CA ALA A 84 11.61 18.37 -0.33
C ALA A 84 11.64 16.88 0.02
N SER A 85 12.73 16.21 -0.38
CA SER A 85 12.89 14.75 -0.32
C SER A 85 12.34 14.23 1.01
N ILE A 86 11.27 13.43 0.95
CA ILE A 86 10.79 12.70 2.12
C ILE A 86 11.87 11.66 2.41
N ALA A 87 12.80 12.01 3.30
CA ALA A 87 13.89 11.14 3.67
C ALA A 87 13.29 9.89 4.31
N LEU A 88 13.45 8.74 3.66
CA LEU A 88 13.35 7.47 4.36
C LEU A 88 14.53 7.45 5.33
N SER A 89 14.26 7.41 6.65
CA SER A 89 15.32 7.28 7.64
C SER A 89 16.13 6.02 7.34
N ARG A 90 17.35 6.22 6.84
CA ARG A 90 18.31 5.14 6.54
C ARG A 90 18.97 4.60 7.80
N GLU A 91 18.71 5.20 8.96
CA GLU A 91 19.51 4.98 10.18
C GLU A 91 19.27 3.62 10.86
N SER A 92 18.22 2.87 10.51
CA SER A 92 17.89 1.61 11.19
C SER A 92 17.83 0.38 10.29
N GLY A 93 18.03 0.50 8.97
CA GLY A 93 17.74 -0.60 8.03
C GLY A 93 16.27 -1.07 8.06
N LYS A 94 15.41 -0.34 8.79
CA LYS A 94 14.02 -0.66 9.02
C LYS A 94 13.21 0.47 8.37
N LEU A 95 12.49 0.13 7.31
CA LEU A 95 11.54 1.05 6.72
C LEU A 95 10.48 1.34 7.78
N ASP A 96 10.28 2.60 8.14
CA ASP A 96 9.14 2.99 8.96
C ASP A 96 7.88 2.79 8.11
N LEU A 97 7.06 1.81 8.50
CA LEU A 97 5.85 1.41 7.79
C LEU A 97 4.58 2.02 8.42
N ASP A 98 4.74 2.72 9.55
CA ASP A 98 3.69 3.46 10.21
C ASP A 98 3.90 4.94 9.93
N PHE A 99 3.26 5.42 8.86
CA PHE A 99 3.38 6.81 8.43
C PHE A 99 2.04 7.40 8.03
N GLU A 100 2.00 8.73 8.03
CA GLU A 100 0.88 9.49 7.49
C GLU A 100 0.93 9.55 5.96
N THR A 101 -0.28 9.52 5.37
CA THR A 101 -0.49 9.74 3.94
C THR A 101 -0.02 11.15 3.57
N THR A 102 0.68 11.27 2.44
CA THR A 102 1.17 12.56 1.94
C THR A 102 -0.02 13.48 1.64
N ALA A 103 0.08 14.76 2.04
CA ALA A 103 -0.94 15.75 1.76
C ALA A 103 -1.21 15.86 0.24
N GLY A 104 -2.49 15.94 -0.14
CA GLY A 104 -2.90 16.05 -1.54
C GLY A 104 -2.98 14.72 -2.31
N VAL A 105 -2.65 13.58 -1.69
CA VAL A 105 -2.97 12.27 -2.25
C VAL A 105 -4.49 12.09 -2.31
N GLN A 106 -5.00 11.75 -3.49
CA GLN A 106 -6.41 11.45 -3.74
C GLN A 106 -6.61 9.94 -3.77
N VAL A 107 -7.70 9.47 -3.15
CA VAL A 107 -8.03 8.05 -3.07
C VAL A 107 -9.49 7.84 -3.39
N HIS A 108 -9.77 6.90 -4.29
CA HIS A 108 -11.10 6.40 -4.59
C HIS A 108 -11.12 4.89 -4.33
N GLN A 109 -12.20 4.40 -3.72
CA GLN A 109 -12.41 3.00 -3.31
C GLN A 109 -13.69 2.46 -3.95
#